data_AF-A0A8J5FAC4-F1
#
_entry.id   AF-A0A8J5FAC4-F1
#
_cell.length_a   1.000
_cell.length_b   1.000
_cell.length_c   1.000
_cell.angle_alpha   90.00
_cell.angle_beta   90.00
_cell.angle_gamma   90.00
#
_symmetry.space_group_name_H-M   'P 1'
#
loop_
_entity.id
_entity.type
_entity.pdbx_description
1 polymer ?
#
loop_
_entity_poly.entity_id
_entity_poly.type
_entity_poly.pdbx_seq_one_letter_code
_entity_poly.pdbx_strand_id
1 'polypeptide(L)'
;MGASGGAADAGRKRMRPAEKGDLFDVLPDELVVAVLCKLSASAARPADLVAVFVVCKRLNRLGLDPLVLARASAESLAASAKSWSDFSHGFLKRCTDSGNLEACYILGMIRFYCLRNRKSGLSFIAQAAIQNHAPALFSLAVIQFNGSGKSKIDKDPEAGVALCARAASLGYVDAMRVLGHCLQDGYGVRRNLAEGRRLLLLANAREFAAFLHSSSSSSPLHRHANRRGSLLKDLDLWMRSTPPPEPHPANRFLAEWFTSRSEVLNGEELSLCSNGGCGRLETRRHEFWLCAACNLVKYCSRACQATHWRSSHKAECVPFEQWLDATAGDGQDEAPMDGGAGGDGLVLE
;
A
#
# COMPACT_ATOMS: atom_id res chain seq x y z
N MET A 1 94.86 28.91 4.38
CA MET A 1 94.61 27.49 4.74
C MET A 1 93.67 27.48 5.93
N GLY A 2 92.40 27.22 5.66
CA GLY A 2 91.37 27.11 6.70
C GLY A 2 91.21 25.66 7.15
N ALA A 3 90.76 25.48 8.39
CA ALA A 3 89.95 24.35 8.81
C ALA A 3 89.23 24.76 10.11
N SER A 4 88.06 25.37 9.94
CA SER A 4 87.00 25.41 10.94
C SER A 4 86.15 24.15 10.81
N GLY A 5 85.80 23.53 11.94
CA GLY A 5 84.83 22.44 12.02
C GLY A 5 84.75 22.02 13.49
N GLY A 6 83.73 22.37 14.27
CA GLY A 6 82.32 22.45 13.93
C GLY A 6 81.66 21.30 14.70
N ALA A 7 81.28 21.59 15.94
CA ALA A 7 80.70 20.63 16.88
C ALA A 7 79.46 19.97 16.28
N ALA A 8 79.38 18.64 16.38
CA ALA A 8 78.28 17.84 15.91
C ALA A 8 77.02 18.13 16.75
N ASP A 9 76.07 18.85 16.17
CA ASP A 9 74.71 19.00 16.69
C ASP A 9 73.94 17.69 16.42
N ALA A 10 73.64 16.97 17.50
CA ALA A 10 72.83 15.77 17.49
C ALA A 10 71.36 16.15 17.24
N GLY A 11 71.04 16.39 15.97
CA GLY A 11 69.68 16.62 15.49
C GLY A 11 68.80 15.41 15.79
N ARG A 12 68.04 15.51 16.89
CA ARG A 12 66.98 14.57 17.27
C ARG A 12 65.96 14.54 16.13
N LYS A 13 66.01 13.52 15.27
CA LYS A 13 65.00 13.27 14.22
C LYS A 13 63.63 13.19 14.89
N ARG A 14 62.87 14.28 14.84
CA ARG A 14 61.47 14.33 15.21
C ARG A 14 60.75 13.39 14.24
N MET A 15 60.38 12.19 14.70
CA MET A 15 59.47 11.32 13.95
C MET A 15 58.24 12.15 13.62
N ARG A 16 57.92 12.27 12.32
CA ARG A 16 56.64 12.84 11.90
C ARG A 16 55.56 12.01 12.60
N PRO A 17 54.56 12.62 13.25
CA PRO A 17 53.43 11.86 13.76
C PRO A 17 52.82 11.12 12.58
N ALA A 18 52.67 9.80 12.70
CA ALA A 18 51.90 9.01 11.75
C ALA A 18 50.57 9.76 11.53
N GLU A 19 50.28 10.13 10.29
CA GLU A 19 48.99 10.70 9.92
C GLU A 19 47.93 9.76 10.47
N LYS A 20 47.23 10.20 11.53
CA LYS A 20 46.04 9.51 12.01
C LYS A 20 44.97 9.72 10.95
N GLY A 21 45.04 8.92 9.88
CA GLY A 21 43.92 8.78 8.95
C GLY A 21 42.68 8.49 9.78
N ASP A 22 41.58 9.16 9.45
CA ASP A 22 40.29 8.90 10.09
C ASP A 22 40.06 7.38 10.09
N LEU A 23 39.79 6.80 11.26
CA LEU A 23 39.58 5.35 11.40
C LEU A 23 38.48 4.85 10.45
N PHE A 24 37.56 5.74 10.09
CA PHE A 24 36.54 5.46 9.09
C PHE A 24 37.12 5.24 7.70
N ASP A 25 38.09 6.05 7.25
CA ASP A 25 38.70 5.97 5.91
C ASP A 25 39.51 4.69 5.68
N VAL A 26 39.91 4.00 6.75
CA VAL A 26 40.61 2.71 6.70
C VAL A 26 39.65 1.54 6.47
N LEU A 27 38.34 1.70 6.75
CA LEU A 27 37.38 0.61 6.57
C LEU A 27 37.25 0.24 5.07
N PRO A 28 37.19 -1.04 4.70
CA PRO A 28 36.85 -1.45 3.34
C PRO A 28 35.43 -1.00 2.93
N ASP A 29 35.27 -0.56 1.68
CA ASP A 29 33.98 -0.10 1.15
C ASP A 29 32.92 -1.21 1.21
N GLU A 30 33.31 -2.47 1.07
CA GLU A 30 32.45 -3.64 1.15
C GLU A 30 31.81 -3.81 2.54
N LEU A 31 32.57 -3.53 3.60
CA LEU A 31 32.04 -3.58 4.96
C LEU A 31 31.04 -2.45 5.20
N VAL A 32 31.34 -1.26 4.69
CA VAL A 32 30.43 -0.11 4.79
C VAL A 32 29.15 -0.40 4.00
N VAL A 33 29.25 -0.90 2.76
CA VAL A 33 28.09 -1.32 1.95
C VAL A 33 27.27 -2.39 2.67
N ALA A 34 27.91 -3.41 3.28
CA ALA A 34 27.19 -4.43 4.04
C ALA A 34 26.41 -3.86 5.25
N VAL A 35 26.98 -2.89 5.95
CA VAL A 35 26.29 -2.16 7.04
C VAL A 35 25.12 -1.34 6.48
N LEU A 36 25.34 -0.63 5.37
CA LEU A 36 24.31 0.19 4.74
C LEU A 36 23.17 -0.65 4.16
N CYS A 37 23.43 -1.85 3.63
CA CYS A 37 22.40 -2.80 3.22
C CYS A 37 21.51 -3.20 4.40
N LYS A 38 22.09 -3.48 5.57
CA LYS A 38 21.31 -3.80 6.79
C LYS A 38 20.48 -2.62 7.23
N LEU A 39 21.07 -1.42 7.29
CA LEU A 39 20.37 -0.18 7.61
C LEU A 39 19.20 0.06 6.65
N SER A 40 19.45 -0.04 5.35
CA SER A 40 18.44 0.17 4.31
C SER A 40 17.27 -0.82 4.43
N ALA A 41 17.57 -2.08 4.77
CA ALA A 41 16.56 -3.11 4.99
C ALA A 41 15.78 -2.96 6.31
N SER A 42 16.36 -2.34 7.34
CA SER A 42 15.73 -2.19 8.67
C SER A 42 15.25 -0.77 8.98
N ALA A 43 15.49 0.19 8.08
CA ALA A 43 15.09 1.58 8.28
C ALA A 43 13.57 1.70 8.39
N ALA A 44 13.13 2.41 9.43
CA ALA A 44 11.71 2.58 9.76
C ALA A 44 11.11 3.85 9.13
N ARG A 45 11.95 4.73 8.60
CA ARG A 45 11.55 5.94 7.89
C ARG A 45 12.62 6.33 6.86
N PRO A 46 12.27 7.06 5.79
CA PRO A 46 13.24 7.48 4.77
C PRO A 46 14.37 8.33 5.32
N ALA A 47 14.10 9.13 6.36
CA ALA A 47 15.08 9.99 7.00
C ALA A 47 16.28 9.21 7.57
N ASP A 48 16.08 7.97 8.00
CA ASP A 48 17.16 7.13 8.56
C ASP A 48 18.22 6.82 7.50
N LEU A 49 17.78 6.65 6.25
CA LEU A 49 18.65 6.38 5.12
C LEU A 49 19.21 7.69 4.52
N VAL A 50 18.38 8.72 4.39
CA VAL A 50 18.80 10.03 3.84
C VAL A 50 19.85 10.70 4.73
N ALA A 51 19.75 10.53 6.05
CA ALA A 51 20.73 11.06 7.00
C ALA A 51 22.15 10.57 6.68
N VAL A 52 22.32 9.30 6.25
CA VAL A 52 23.62 8.75 5.84
C VAL A 52 24.17 9.49 4.62
N PHE A 53 23.31 9.81 3.65
CA PHE A 53 23.73 10.43 2.39
C PHE A 53 24.28 11.84 2.58
N VAL A 54 23.91 12.52 3.67
CA VAL A 54 24.35 13.90 3.94
C VAL A 54 25.57 13.98 4.87
N VAL A 55 26.02 12.87 5.46
CA VAL A 55 27.16 12.88 6.39
C VAL A 55 28.47 13.23 5.67
N CYS A 56 28.83 12.47 4.62
CA CYS A 56 30.05 12.70 3.88
C CYS A 56 29.94 12.16 2.44
N LYS A 57 30.85 12.60 1.56
CA LYS A 57 30.89 12.18 0.15
C LYS A 57 31.02 10.67 -0.01
N ARG A 58 31.79 10.02 0.87
CA ARG A 58 32.02 8.56 0.82
C ARG A 58 30.74 7.80 1.16
N LEU A 59 30.07 8.15 2.26
CA LEU A 59 28.78 7.55 2.63
C LEU A 59 27.67 7.85 1.64
N ASN A 60 27.66 9.05 1.03
CA ASN A 60 26.74 9.36 -0.06
C ASN A 60 26.92 8.40 -1.24
N ARG A 61 28.16 8.24 -1.71
CA ARG A 61 28.49 7.34 -2.82
C ARG A 61 28.15 5.89 -2.51
N LEU A 62 28.56 5.38 -1.34
CA LEU A 62 28.33 3.98 -0.93
C LEU A 62 26.87 3.70 -0.57
N GLY A 63 26.15 4.68 -0.04
CA GLY A 63 24.72 4.55 0.24
C GLY A 63 23.85 4.52 -1.01
N LEU A 64 24.37 5.02 -2.14
CA LEU A 64 23.74 4.94 -3.46
C LEU A 64 24.23 3.73 -4.28
N ASP A 65 25.00 2.83 -3.66
CA ASP A 65 25.40 1.58 -4.29
C ASP A 65 24.17 0.71 -4.63
N PRO A 66 24.12 0.07 -5.81
CA PRO A 66 22.98 -0.76 -6.21
C PRO A 66 22.59 -1.83 -5.19
N LEU A 67 23.54 -2.41 -4.45
CA LEU A 67 23.23 -3.41 -3.42
C LEU A 67 22.47 -2.81 -2.25
N VAL A 68 22.82 -1.59 -1.83
CA VAL A 68 22.12 -0.87 -0.76
C VAL A 68 20.71 -0.53 -1.22
N LEU A 69 20.57 0.04 -2.41
CA LEU A 69 19.27 0.43 -2.97
C LEU A 69 18.35 -0.78 -3.21
N ALA A 70 18.90 -1.91 -3.64
CA ALA A 70 18.16 -3.16 -3.82
C ALA A 70 17.62 -3.75 -2.51
N ARG A 71 18.15 -3.33 -1.35
CA ARG A 71 17.77 -3.81 -0.01
C ARG A 71 16.86 -2.86 0.75
N ALA A 72 16.58 -1.68 0.21
CA ALA A 72 15.70 -0.69 0.83
C ALA A 72 14.31 -1.27 1.17
N SER A 73 13.90 -1.15 2.42
CA SER A 73 12.58 -1.57 2.91
C SER A 73 11.47 -0.67 2.37
N ALA A 74 10.23 -1.15 2.37
CA ALA A 74 9.07 -0.33 2.00
C ALA A 74 9.00 0.98 2.81
N GLU A 75 9.30 0.92 4.12
CA GLU A 75 9.28 2.09 5.01
C GLU A 75 10.41 3.09 4.72
N SER A 76 11.60 2.60 4.35
CA SER A 76 12.69 3.47 3.92
C SER A 76 12.40 4.19 2.59
N LEU A 77 11.51 3.61 1.78
CA LEU A 77 11.08 4.13 0.48
C LEU A 77 9.78 4.94 0.56
N ALA A 78 9.17 5.04 1.75
CA ALA A 78 7.89 5.72 1.94
C ALA A 78 7.99 7.21 1.57
N ALA A 79 7.28 7.63 0.52
CA ALA A 79 7.14 9.05 0.20
C ALA A 79 5.83 9.60 0.75
N SER A 80 5.79 10.89 1.11
CA SER A 80 4.52 11.58 1.33
C SER A 80 4.06 12.26 0.05
N ALA A 81 2.75 12.29 -0.18
CA ALA A 81 2.19 12.99 -1.34
C ALA A 81 2.41 14.51 -1.30
N LYS A 82 2.58 15.08 -0.10
CA LYS A 82 2.86 16.51 0.11
C LYS A 82 4.30 16.88 -0.26
N SER A 83 5.25 15.99 -0.02
CA SER A 83 6.69 16.19 -0.29
C SER A 83 7.15 15.51 -1.58
N TRP A 84 6.21 15.09 -2.43
CA TRP A 84 6.54 14.46 -3.70
C TRP A 84 7.30 15.44 -4.60
N SER A 85 8.47 15.04 -5.07
CA SER A 85 9.40 15.85 -5.84
C SER A 85 10.14 15.02 -6.88
N ASP A 86 10.81 15.68 -7.82
CA ASP A 86 11.69 15.02 -8.79
C ASP A 86 12.80 14.20 -8.11
N PHE A 87 13.25 14.64 -6.94
CA PHE A 87 14.20 13.90 -6.12
C PHE A 87 13.60 12.59 -5.61
N SER A 88 12.40 12.62 -5.00
CA SER A 88 11.72 11.41 -4.50
C SER A 88 11.42 10.43 -5.63
N HIS A 89 10.92 10.94 -6.76
CA HIS A 89 10.70 10.14 -7.97
C HIS A 89 12.01 9.53 -8.50
N GLY A 90 13.08 10.33 -8.61
CA GLY A 90 14.39 9.89 -9.07
C GLY A 90 15.06 8.88 -8.14
N PHE A 91 14.87 9.02 -6.82
CA PHE A 91 15.34 8.06 -5.84
C PHE A 91 14.64 6.71 -5.96
N LEU A 92 13.30 6.69 -6.01
CA LEU A 92 12.54 5.47 -6.27
C LEU A 92 12.91 4.82 -7.60
N LYS A 93 13.11 5.62 -8.65
CA LYS A 93 13.55 5.11 -9.95
C LYS A 93 14.92 4.42 -9.85
N ARG A 94 15.90 5.02 -9.17
CA ARG A 94 17.22 4.39 -8.95
C ARG A 94 17.12 3.08 -8.17
N CYS A 95 16.23 3.00 -7.17
CA CYS A 95 15.99 1.76 -6.44
C CYS A 95 15.38 0.69 -7.35
N THR A 96 14.42 1.06 -8.20
CA THR A 96 13.85 0.19 -9.23
C THR A 96 14.90 -0.30 -10.23
N ASP A 97 15.75 0.60 -10.74
CA ASP A 97 16.84 0.27 -11.66
C ASP A 97 17.87 -0.67 -11.00
N SER A 98 18.00 -0.64 -9.67
CA SER A 98 18.81 -1.56 -8.85
C SER A 98 18.11 -2.88 -8.53
N GLY A 99 16.87 -3.10 -8.99
CA GLY A 99 16.12 -4.34 -8.80
C GLY A 99 15.30 -4.41 -7.51
N ASN A 100 15.07 -3.28 -6.81
CA ASN A 100 14.24 -3.27 -5.61
C ASN A 100 12.75 -3.49 -5.94
N LEU A 101 12.16 -4.57 -5.40
CA LEU A 101 10.75 -4.94 -5.65
C LEU A 101 9.75 -3.96 -5.03
N GLU A 102 10.05 -3.44 -3.84
CA GLU A 102 9.22 -2.46 -3.15
C GLU A 102 9.20 -1.14 -3.91
N ALA A 103 10.36 -0.69 -4.41
CA ALA A 103 10.45 0.49 -5.27
C ALA A 103 9.65 0.31 -6.56
N CYS A 104 9.76 -0.86 -7.21
CA CYS A 104 8.97 -1.20 -8.40
C CYS A 104 7.47 -1.10 -8.09
N TYR A 105 7.04 -1.69 -6.98
CA TYR A 105 5.64 -1.66 -6.59
C TYR A 105 5.15 -0.25 -6.23
N ILE A 106 5.84 0.48 -5.36
CA ILE A 106 5.48 1.83 -4.94
C ILE A 106 5.43 2.78 -6.14
N LEU A 107 6.50 2.83 -6.94
CA LEU A 107 6.56 3.70 -8.12
C LEU A 107 5.51 3.29 -9.16
N GLY A 108 5.26 1.99 -9.31
CA GLY A 108 4.22 1.44 -10.17
C GLY A 108 2.83 1.91 -9.78
N MET A 109 2.47 1.82 -8.50
CA MET A 109 1.19 2.29 -7.96
C MET A 109 1.01 3.79 -8.14
N ILE A 110 2.04 4.59 -7.84
CA ILE A 110 2.03 6.05 -8.02
C ILE A 110 1.83 6.42 -9.50
N ARG A 111 2.58 5.79 -10.41
CA ARG A 111 2.45 6.05 -11.85
C ARG A 111 1.10 5.63 -12.40
N PHE A 112 0.56 4.51 -11.91
CA PHE A 112 -0.71 3.98 -12.35
C PHE A 112 -1.89 4.88 -11.95
N TYR A 113 -2.00 5.21 -10.67
CA TYR A 113 -3.14 5.95 -10.13
C TYR A 113 -2.95 7.48 -10.17
N CYS A 114 -1.79 7.99 -9.77
CA CYS A 114 -1.59 9.43 -9.54
C CYS A 114 -1.11 10.18 -10.78
N LEU A 115 -0.18 9.61 -11.55
CA LEU A 115 0.49 10.31 -12.65
C LEU A 115 -0.12 10.01 -14.03
N ARG A 116 -1.31 9.41 -14.07
CA ARG A 116 -2.05 9.02 -15.29
C ARG A 116 -1.22 8.20 -16.30
N ASN A 117 -0.12 7.57 -15.87
CA ASN A 117 0.78 6.78 -16.71
C ASN A 117 0.58 5.28 -16.44
N ARG A 118 -0.63 4.79 -16.75
CA ARG A 118 -1.08 3.42 -16.49
C ARG A 118 -0.18 2.35 -17.14
N LYS A 119 0.29 2.59 -18.37
CA LYS A 119 1.16 1.63 -19.07
C LYS A 119 2.47 1.38 -18.31
N SER A 120 3.18 2.45 -17.91
CA SER A 120 4.41 2.29 -17.15
C SER A 120 4.15 1.81 -15.72
N GLY A 121 3.06 2.27 -15.09
CA GLY A 121 2.65 1.79 -13.77
C GLY A 121 2.44 0.27 -13.74
N LEU A 122 1.68 -0.27 -14.69
CA LEU A 122 1.48 -1.72 -14.84
C LEU A 122 2.79 -2.45 -15.08
N SER A 123 3.69 -1.89 -15.88
CA SER A 123 4.99 -2.51 -16.15
C SER A 123 5.80 -2.71 -14.86
N PHE A 124 5.87 -1.70 -13.99
CA PHE A 124 6.60 -1.81 -12.73
C PHE A 124 5.90 -2.73 -11.72
N ILE A 125 4.57 -2.67 -11.62
CA ILE A 125 3.82 -3.61 -10.76
C ILE A 125 4.03 -5.06 -11.26
N ALA A 126 4.00 -5.29 -12.58
CA ALA A 126 4.28 -6.60 -13.18
C ALA A 126 5.70 -7.08 -12.92
N GLN A 127 6.70 -6.20 -13.01
CA GLN A 127 8.10 -6.52 -12.69
C GLN A 127 8.25 -7.03 -11.26
N ALA A 128 7.60 -6.38 -10.28
CA ALA A 128 7.59 -6.85 -8.90
C ALA A 128 6.83 -8.19 -8.76
N ALA A 129 5.67 -8.31 -9.41
CA ALA A 129 4.82 -9.50 -9.33
C ALA A 129 5.45 -10.77 -9.94
N ILE A 130 6.23 -10.64 -11.02
CA ILE A 130 6.99 -11.75 -11.63
C ILE A 130 7.97 -12.35 -10.61
N GLN A 131 8.54 -11.50 -9.74
CA GLN A 131 9.46 -11.90 -8.68
C GLN A 131 8.74 -12.25 -7.36
N ASN A 132 7.45 -12.62 -7.43
CA ASN A 132 6.62 -13.02 -6.29
C ASN A 132 6.47 -11.94 -5.21
N HIS A 133 6.46 -10.66 -5.59
CA HIS A 133 6.08 -9.60 -4.67
C HIS A 133 4.56 -9.65 -4.39
N ALA A 134 4.18 -10.08 -3.19
CA ALA A 134 2.79 -10.34 -2.80
C ALA A 134 1.84 -9.12 -2.95
N PRO A 135 2.19 -7.91 -2.48
CA PRO A 135 1.36 -6.72 -2.69
C PRO A 135 1.16 -6.36 -4.18
N ALA A 136 2.18 -6.59 -5.01
CA ALA A 136 2.09 -6.33 -6.45
C ALA A 136 1.20 -7.36 -7.15
N LEU A 137 1.35 -8.64 -6.82
CA LEU A 137 0.45 -9.70 -7.30
C LEU A 137 -1.01 -9.40 -6.97
N PHE A 138 -1.29 -9.01 -5.72
CA PHE A 138 -2.64 -8.65 -5.32
C PHE A 138 -3.17 -7.40 -6.03
N SER A 139 -2.33 -6.38 -6.21
CA SER A 139 -2.72 -5.18 -6.95
C SER A 139 -3.04 -5.47 -8.40
N LEU A 140 -2.27 -6.32 -9.09
CA LEU A 140 -2.61 -6.78 -10.42
C LEU A 140 -3.92 -7.57 -10.43
N ALA A 141 -4.15 -8.43 -9.43
CA ALA A 141 -5.41 -9.17 -9.33
C ALA A 141 -6.61 -8.22 -9.27
N VAL A 142 -6.53 -7.17 -8.43
CA VAL A 142 -7.57 -6.14 -8.34
C VAL A 142 -7.75 -5.41 -9.66
N ILE A 143 -6.67 -5.06 -10.36
CA ILE A 143 -6.74 -4.45 -11.68
C ILE A 143 -7.44 -5.38 -12.69
N GLN A 144 -7.18 -6.69 -12.65
CA GLN A 144 -7.84 -7.66 -13.53
C GLN A 144 -9.33 -7.84 -13.21
N PHE A 145 -9.71 -7.88 -11.93
CA PHE A 145 -11.12 -7.97 -11.52
C PHE A 145 -11.94 -6.75 -11.92
N ASN A 146 -11.31 -5.57 -11.85
CA ASN A 146 -11.96 -4.30 -12.14
C ASN A 146 -11.80 -3.89 -13.62
N GLY A 147 -10.85 -4.49 -14.32
CA GLY A 147 -10.48 -4.17 -15.69
C GLY A 147 -9.80 -2.82 -15.86
N SER A 148 -9.08 -2.31 -14.85
CA SER A 148 -8.56 -0.93 -14.81
C SER A 148 -7.41 -0.64 -15.81
N GLY A 149 -7.01 -1.64 -16.60
CA GLY A 149 -5.73 -1.68 -17.30
C GLY A 149 -5.60 -0.79 -18.54
N LYS A 150 -6.56 -0.82 -19.48
CA LYS A 150 -6.48 -0.25 -20.85
C LYS A 150 -7.83 -0.11 -21.63
N SER A 151 -8.71 -1.11 -21.77
CA SER A 151 -9.89 -1.17 -22.67
C SER A 151 -11.19 -1.76 -22.03
N LYS A 152 -12.33 -1.74 -22.75
CA LYS A 152 -13.68 -2.16 -22.29
C LYS A 152 -13.87 -3.68 -22.10
N ILE A 153 -12.91 -4.52 -22.51
CA ILE A 153 -12.93 -5.99 -22.40
C ILE A 153 -12.01 -6.48 -21.26
N ASP A 154 -11.45 -5.56 -20.47
CA ASP A 154 -10.31 -5.80 -19.58
C ASP A 154 -10.56 -6.63 -18.31
N LYS A 155 -11.81 -7.00 -18.01
CA LYS A 155 -12.05 -7.84 -16.84
C LYS A 155 -11.64 -9.27 -17.19
N ASP A 156 -10.60 -9.75 -16.54
CA ASP A 156 -10.17 -11.13 -16.60
C ASP A 156 -10.20 -11.72 -15.18
N PRO A 157 -11.38 -12.19 -14.72
CA PRO A 157 -11.51 -12.73 -13.38
C PRO A 157 -10.71 -14.02 -13.20
N GLU A 158 -10.44 -14.78 -14.26
CA GLU A 158 -9.60 -15.99 -14.18
C GLU A 158 -8.14 -15.62 -13.91
N ALA A 159 -7.59 -14.64 -14.64
CA ALA A 159 -6.27 -14.11 -14.35
C ALA A 159 -6.21 -13.44 -12.97
N GLY A 160 -7.27 -12.73 -12.57
CA GLY A 160 -7.42 -12.17 -11.23
C GLY A 160 -7.33 -13.23 -10.14
N VAL A 161 -8.06 -14.35 -10.28
CA VAL A 161 -8.00 -15.47 -9.35
C VAL A 161 -6.62 -16.11 -9.33
N ALA A 162 -5.98 -16.32 -10.47
CA ALA A 162 -4.64 -16.91 -10.54
C ALA A 162 -3.60 -16.04 -9.81
N LEU A 163 -3.66 -14.72 -9.98
CA LEU A 163 -2.80 -13.77 -9.27
C LEU A 163 -3.10 -13.75 -7.76
N CYS A 164 -4.37 -13.79 -7.37
CA CYS A 164 -4.77 -13.93 -5.97
C CYS A 164 -4.28 -15.23 -5.35
N ALA A 165 -4.36 -16.36 -6.05
CA ALA A 165 -3.85 -17.64 -5.58
C ALA A 165 -2.34 -17.61 -5.33
N ARG A 166 -1.58 -16.99 -6.24
CA ARG A 166 -0.13 -16.77 -6.05
C ARG A 166 0.17 -15.85 -4.87
N ALA A 167 -0.55 -14.75 -4.70
CA ALA A 167 -0.36 -13.87 -3.53
C ALA A 167 -0.76 -14.57 -2.22
N ALA A 168 -1.83 -15.37 -2.23
CA ALA A 168 -2.32 -16.13 -1.09
C ALA A 168 -1.33 -17.21 -0.65
N SER A 169 -0.67 -17.91 -1.58
CA SER A 169 0.35 -18.91 -1.25
C SER A 169 1.59 -18.31 -0.60
N LEU A 170 1.87 -17.02 -0.86
CA LEU A 170 2.92 -16.24 -0.20
C LEU A 170 2.48 -15.67 1.16
N GLY A 171 1.28 -16.01 1.64
CA GLY A 171 0.78 -15.55 2.93
C GLY A 171 0.04 -14.21 2.90
N TYR A 172 -0.21 -13.62 1.72
CA TYR A 172 -0.90 -12.33 1.63
C TYR A 172 -2.40 -12.47 1.95
N VAL A 173 -2.78 -11.94 3.12
CA VAL A 173 -4.10 -12.12 3.72
C VAL A 173 -5.24 -11.59 2.84
N ASP A 174 -5.10 -10.39 2.30
CA ASP A 174 -6.14 -9.80 1.44
C ASP A 174 -6.41 -10.67 0.20
N ALA A 175 -5.36 -11.29 -0.34
CA ALA A 175 -5.49 -12.20 -1.48
C ALA A 175 -6.17 -13.51 -1.09
N MET A 176 -5.86 -14.08 0.08
CA MET A 176 -6.60 -15.24 0.61
C MET A 176 -8.08 -14.95 0.75
N ARG A 177 -8.43 -13.76 1.24
CA ARG A 177 -9.81 -13.35 1.42
C ARG A 177 -10.55 -13.22 0.08
N VAL A 178 -9.96 -12.53 -0.88
CA VAL A 178 -10.55 -12.41 -2.22
C VAL A 178 -10.69 -13.78 -2.88
N LEU A 179 -9.66 -14.64 -2.82
CA LEU A 179 -9.73 -16.00 -3.34
C LEU A 179 -10.83 -16.83 -2.68
N GLY A 180 -10.97 -16.74 -1.35
CA GLY A 180 -12.02 -17.42 -0.61
C GLY A 180 -13.43 -17.01 -1.02
N HIS A 181 -13.64 -15.74 -1.37
CA HIS A 181 -14.89 -15.27 -1.95
C HIS A 181 -15.08 -15.74 -3.40
N CYS A 182 -14.05 -15.64 -4.25
CA CYS A 182 -14.10 -16.12 -5.62
C CYS A 182 -14.50 -17.61 -5.71
N LEU A 183 -13.95 -18.45 -4.84
CA LEU A 183 -14.31 -19.88 -4.76
C LEU A 183 -15.74 -20.11 -4.27
N GLN A 184 -16.26 -19.27 -3.36
CA GLN A 184 -17.63 -19.40 -2.90
C GLN A 184 -18.65 -18.97 -3.96
N ASP A 185 -18.34 -17.89 -4.65
CA ASP A 185 -19.23 -17.25 -5.63
C ASP A 185 -19.09 -17.92 -7.02
N GLY A 186 -18.00 -18.66 -7.27
CA GLY A 186 -17.67 -19.20 -8.59
C GLY A 186 -17.17 -18.12 -9.56
N TYR A 187 -16.60 -17.03 -9.05
CA TYR A 187 -16.18 -15.87 -9.84
C TYR A 187 -14.73 -16.03 -10.34
N GLY A 188 -14.56 -16.25 -11.65
CA GLY A 188 -13.25 -16.49 -12.27
C GLY A 188 -12.63 -17.86 -11.94
N VAL A 189 -13.39 -18.75 -11.29
CA VAL A 189 -12.94 -20.09 -10.89
C VAL A 189 -14.14 -21.00 -10.65
N ARG A 190 -13.95 -22.31 -10.77
CA ARG A 190 -14.97 -23.29 -10.40
C ARG A 190 -15.34 -23.12 -8.92
N ARG A 191 -16.64 -23.03 -8.66
CA ARG A 191 -17.18 -22.90 -7.30
C ARG A 191 -16.73 -24.07 -6.41
N ASN A 192 -16.17 -23.76 -5.25
CA ASN A 192 -15.79 -24.69 -4.19
C ASN A 192 -16.02 -24.03 -2.83
N LEU A 193 -17.19 -24.31 -2.24
CA LEU A 193 -17.61 -23.71 -0.97
C LEU A 193 -16.71 -24.12 0.21
N ALA A 194 -16.26 -25.37 0.23
CA ALA A 194 -15.45 -25.90 1.34
C ALA A 194 -14.08 -25.19 1.39
N GLU A 195 -13.39 -25.15 0.26
CA GLU A 195 -12.08 -24.48 0.17
C GLU A 195 -12.21 -22.97 0.36
N GLY A 196 -13.25 -22.35 -0.21
CA GLY A 196 -13.50 -20.93 -0.01
C GLY A 196 -13.69 -20.55 1.46
N ARG A 197 -14.49 -21.32 2.21
CA ARG A 197 -14.67 -21.15 3.66
C ARG A 197 -13.36 -21.37 4.42
N ARG A 198 -12.59 -22.40 4.07
CA ARG A 198 -11.30 -22.69 4.68
C ARG A 198 -10.33 -21.51 4.55
N LEU A 199 -10.23 -20.93 3.36
CA LEU A 199 -9.36 -19.77 3.11
C LEU A 199 -9.81 -18.52 3.87
N LEU A 200 -11.12 -18.26 3.98
CA LEU A 200 -11.61 -17.14 4.78
C LEU A 200 -11.30 -17.30 6.27
N LEU A 201 -11.48 -18.51 6.82
CA LEU A 201 -11.11 -18.81 8.21
C LEU A 201 -9.60 -18.64 8.43
N LEU A 202 -8.78 -19.09 7.48
CA LEU A 202 -7.33 -18.96 7.54
C LEU A 202 -6.88 -17.49 7.45
N ALA A 203 -7.51 -16.68 6.60
CA ALA A 203 -7.24 -15.24 6.51
C ALA A 203 -7.51 -14.55 7.85
N ASN A 204 -8.67 -14.83 8.46
CA ASN A 204 -9.02 -14.26 9.77
C ASN A 204 -8.06 -14.72 10.88
N ALA A 205 -7.68 -16.01 10.89
CA ALA A 205 -6.73 -16.54 11.87
C ALA A 205 -5.33 -15.91 11.74
N ARG A 206 -4.87 -15.64 10.51
CA ARG A 206 -3.58 -14.98 10.25
C ARG A 206 -3.56 -13.52 10.68
N GLU A 207 -4.62 -12.77 10.41
CA GLU A 207 -4.76 -11.39 10.92
C GLU A 207 -4.73 -11.37 12.44
N PHE A 208 -5.48 -12.28 13.07
CA PHE A 208 -5.51 -12.41 14.52
C PHE A 208 -4.13 -12.72 15.10
N ALA A 209 -3.40 -13.66 14.50
CA ALA A 209 -2.04 -13.98 14.90
C ALA A 209 -1.10 -12.77 14.78
N ALA A 210 -1.17 -12.00 13.69
CA ALA A 210 -0.33 -10.81 13.49
C ALA A 210 -0.55 -9.76 14.60
N PHE A 211 -1.80 -9.53 15.00
CA PHE A 211 -2.15 -8.63 16.09
C PHE A 211 -1.55 -9.07 17.44
N LEU A 212 -1.65 -10.37 17.77
CA LEU A 212 -1.08 -10.90 19.03
C LEU A 212 0.44 -10.73 19.09
N HIS A 213 1.14 -10.97 17.96
CA HIS A 213 2.60 -10.78 17.91
C HIS A 213 2.99 -9.31 18.08
N SER A 214 2.28 -8.38 17.44
CA SER A 214 2.47 -6.94 17.62
C SER A 214 2.18 -6.47 19.05
N SER A 215 1.27 -7.13 19.75
CA SER A 215 0.93 -6.83 21.15
C SER A 215 1.90 -7.47 22.15
N SER A 216 2.59 -8.55 21.79
CA SER A 216 3.49 -9.28 22.69
C SER A 216 4.85 -8.61 22.93
N SER A 217 5.24 -7.63 22.10
CA SER A 217 6.39 -6.76 22.37
C SER A 217 6.16 -5.74 23.51
N SER A 218 4.95 -5.69 24.06
CA SER A 218 4.64 -5.06 25.34
C SER A 218 4.07 -6.15 26.29
N SER A 219 4.63 -6.32 27.48
CA SER A 219 4.12 -7.27 28.48
C SER A 219 4.26 -6.67 29.89
N PRO A 220 3.37 -6.99 30.86
CA PRO A 220 2.68 -8.28 30.99
C PRO A 220 1.14 -8.27 31.12
N LEU A 221 0.58 -9.39 30.66
CA LEU A 221 -0.66 -10.07 31.05
C LEU A 221 -1.36 -9.53 32.32
N HIS A 222 -2.49 -8.85 32.13
CA HIS A 222 -3.51 -8.79 33.18
C HIS A 222 -4.37 -10.05 33.16
N ARG A 223 -4.21 -10.80 34.26
CA ARG A 223 -4.93 -11.99 34.68
C ARG A 223 -6.44 -11.75 34.71
N HIS A 224 -7.20 -12.41 33.84
CA HIS A 224 -8.62 -12.72 34.09
C HIS A 224 -8.97 -14.14 33.63
N ALA A 225 -8.46 -15.11 34.39
CA ALA A 225 -9.02 -16.44 34.43
C ALA A 225 -10.22 -16.45 35.39
N ASN A 226 -11.40 -16.01 34.93
CA ASN A 226 -12.67 -16.59 35.38
C ASN A 226 -13.84 -16.10 34.52
N ARG A 227 -14.35 -16.94 33.62
CA ARG A 227 -15.78 -17.09 33.32
C ARG A 227 -15.95 -18.20 32.28
N ARG A 228 -16.84 -19.14 32.57
CA ARG A 228 -17.36 -20.14 31.64
C ARG A 228 -18.23 -19.43 30.57
N GLY A 229 -17.61 -18.59 29.75
CA GLY A 229 -18.17 -18.04 28.51
C GLY A 229 -17.76 -18.94 27.34
N SER A 230 -18.64 -19.14 26.36
CA SER A 230 -18.30 -19.89 25.15
C SER A 230 -17.09 -19.22 24.48
N LEU A 231 -15.97 -19.95 24.36
CA LEU A 231 -14.73 -19.52 23.70
C LEU A 231 -14.97 -18.84 22.34
N LEU A 232 -16.07 -19.20 21.67
CA LEU A 232 -16.48 -18.64 20.38
C LEU A 232 -17.00 -17.19 20.47
N LYS A 233 -17.67 -16.81 21.56
CA LYS A 233 -18.18 -15.44 21.77
C LYS A 233 -17.05 -14.47 22.10
N ASP A 234 -16.10 -14.92 22.93
CA ASP A 234 -14.93 -14.12 23.29
C ASP A 234 -13.99 -13.92 22.08
N LEU A 235 -13.84 -14.95 21.24
CA LEU A 235 -13.10 -14.88 19.98
C LEU A 235 -13.74 -13.89 18.98
N ASP A 236 -15.06 -13.89 18.85
CA ASP A 236 -15.79 -13.01 17.93
C ASP A 236 -15.79 -11.54 18.39
N LEU A 237 -15.84 -11.28 19.70
CA LEU A 237 -15.67 -9.94 20.24
C LEU A 237 -14.23 -9.42 20.01
N TRP A 238 -13.21 -10.28 20.18
CA TRP A 238 -11.80 -9.93 19.98
C TRP A 238 -11.44 -9.71 18.51
N MET A 239 -11.94 -10.53 17.59
CA MET A 239 -11.74 -10.34 16.15
C MET A 239 -12.33 -9.01 15.65
N ARG A 240 -13.29 -8.41 16.36
CA ARG A 240 -13.82 -7.07 16.07
C ARG A 240 -12.98 -5.94 16.64
N SER A 241 -12.16 -6.22 17.64
CA SER A 241 -11.32 -5.23 18.34
C SER A 241 -9.88 -5.17 17.84
N THR A 242 -9.44 -6.07 16.94
CA THR A 242 -8.11 -5.99 16.34
C THR A 242 -8.04 -4.81 15.36
N PRO A 243 -7.16 -3.81 15.57
CA PRO A 243 -6.95 -2.74 14.61
C PRO A 243 -6.48 -3.31 13.26
N PRO A 244 -6.90 -2.71 12.14
CA PRO A 244 -6.44 -3.14 10.83
C PRO A 244 -4.91 -3.02 10.74
N PRO A 245 -4.23 -3.92 10.02
CA PRO A 245 -2.80 -3.80 9.79
C PRO A 245 -2.48 -2.45 9.14
N GLU A 246 -1.31 -1.90 9.45
CA GLU A 246 -0.89 -0.64 8.86
C GLU A 246 -0.89 -0.74 7.33
N PRO A 247 -1.45 0.26 6.64
CA PRO A 247 -1.50 0.24 5.19
C PRO A 247 -0.10 0.40 4.61
N HIS A 248 0.19 -0.40 3.58
CA HIS A 248 1.43 -0.33 2.82
C HIS A 248 1.76 1.13 2.39
N PRO A 249 3.05 1.56 2.41
CA PRO A 249 3.45 2.93 2.05
C PRO A 249 2.87 3.44 0.73
N ALA A 250 2.82 2.59 -0.31
CA ALA A 250 2.13 2.88 -1.56
C ALA A 250 0.66 3.31 -1.36
N ASN A 251 -0.13 2.57 -0.57
CA ASN A 251 -1.54 2.89 -0.33
C ASN A 251 -1.71 4.16 0.50
N ARG A 252 -0.84 4.38 1.49
CA ARG A 252 -0.78 5.64 2.25
C ARG A 252 -0.55 6.82 1.32
N PHE A 253 0.42 6.71 0.40
CA PHE A 253 0.68 7.75 -0.58
C PHE A 253 -0.56 8.03 -1.43
N LEU A 254 -1.26 7.00 -1.93
CA LEU A 254 -2.47 7.21 -2.73
C LEU A 254 -3.57 7.92 -1.93
N ALA A 255 -3.80 7.49 -0.68
CA ALA A 255 -4.79 8.10 0.20
C ALA A 255 -4.46 9.58 0.45
N GLU A 256 -3.23 9.90 0.83
CA GLU A 256 -2.75 11.28 0.99
C GLU A 256 -2.88 12.09 -0.32
N TRP A 257 -2.53 11.49 -1.47
CA TRP A 257 -2.49 12.17 -2.76
C TRP A 257 -3.85 12.70 -3.20
N PHE A 258 -4.89 11.87 -3.07
CA PHE A 258 -6.24 12.22 -3.52
C PHE A 258 -7.03 12.98 -2.47
N THR A 259 -6.85 12.68 -1.17
CA THR A 259 -7.50 13.46 -0.10
C THR A 259 -7.01 14.91 -0.09
N SER A 260 -5.72 15.16 -0.35
CA SER A 260 -5.18 16.52 -0.42
C SER A 260 -5.55 17.27 -1.70
N ARG A 261 -6.20 16.61 -2.67
CA ARG A 261 -6.53 17.15 -4.01
C ARG A 261 -8.00 16.96 -4.36
N SER A 262 -8.87 16.81 -3.34
CA SER A 262 -10.28 16.44 -3.50
C SER A 262 -11.07 17.41 -4.39
N GLU A 263 -10.69 18.69 -4.44
CA GLU A 263 -11.37 19.70 -5.26
C GLU A 263 -11.19 19.48 -6.78
N VAL A 264 -10.08 18.84 -7.18
CA VAL A 264 -9.73 18.59 -8.60
C VAL A 264 -10.49 17.37 -9.17
N LEU A 265 -11.00 16.48 -8.30
CA LEU A 265 -11.75 15.30 -8.71
C LEU A 265 -13.21 15.61 -9.08
N ASN A 266 -13.72 16.80 -8.77
CA ASN A 266 -15.13 17.16 -8.97
C ASN A 266 -15.56 17.26 -10.45
N GLY A 267 -14.61 17.32 -11.40
CA GLY A 267 -14.91 17.37 -12.84
C GLY A 267 -15.09 16.00 -13.51
N GLU A 268 -14.59 14.92 -12.91
CA GLU A 268 -14.70 13.54 -13.40
C GLU A 268 -15.31 12.74 -12.24
N GLU A 269 -16.57 12.27 -12.30
CA GLU A 269 -17.27 11.48 -11.26
C GLU A 269 -16.55 10.13 -10.91
N LEU A 270 -15.33 10.19 -10.42
CA LEU A 270 -14.49 9.08 -10.03
C LEU A 270 -14.43 9.06 -8.51
N SER A 271 -14.65 7.89 -7.94
CA SER A 271 -14.70 7.72 -6.49
C SER A 271 -13.49 7.00 -5.94
N LEU A 272 -13.11 7.37 -4.71
CA LEU A 272 -12.13 6.65 -3.93
C LEU A 272 -12.75 5.38 -3.34
N CYS A 273 -11.93 4.36 -3.14
CA CYS A 273 -12.32 3.22 -2.33
C CYS A 273 -12.61 3.69 -0.91
N SER A 274 -13.76 3.29 -0.36
CA SER A 274 -14.21 3.73 0.96
C SER A 274 -13.40 3.15 2.12
N ASN A 275 -12.56 2.14 1.88
CA ASN A 275 -11.54 1.76 2.84
C ASN A 275 -10.44 2.84 2.87
N GLY A 276 -10.45 3.71 3.90
CA GLY A 276 -9.52 4.84 4.01
C GLY A 276 -8.03 4.48 3.92
N GLY A 277 -7.64 3.26 4.34
CA GLY A 277 -6.27 2.76 4.22
C GLY A 277 -5.88 2.28 2.81
N CYS A 278 -6.80 2.25 1.84
CA CYS A 278 -6.52 1.76 0.48
C CYS A 278 -6.02 2.87 -0.46
N GLY A 279 -6.72 4.03 -0.46
CA GLY A 279 -6.37 5.18 -1.29
C GLY A 279 -6.57 5.02 -2.80
N ARG A 280 -6.99 3.85 -3.31
CA ARG A 280 -7.22 3.65 -4.75
C ARG A 280 -8.39 4.49 -5.24
N LEU A 281 -8.18 5.20 -6.35
CA LEU A 281 -9.20 5.91 -7.12
C LEU A 281 -9.68 5.01 -8.28
N GLU A 282 -10.96 5.09 -8.60
CA GLU A 282 -11.50 4.54 -9.85
C GLU A 282 -10.72 5.08 -11.05
N THR A 283 -10.45 4.23 -12.03
CA THR A 283 -9.87 4.68 -13.31
C THR A 283 -10.96 5.01 -14.34
N ARG A 284 -12.18 4.54 -14.09
CA ARG A 284 -13.39 4.73 -14.90
C ARG A 284 -14.62 4.74 -13.99
N ARG A 285 -15.70 5.39 -14.41
CA ARG A 285 -16.96 5.44 -13.65
C ARG A 285 -17.51 4.03 -13.39
N HIS A 286 -18.02 3.82 -12.19
CA HIS A 286 -18.67 2.57 -11.75
C HIS A 286 -17.80 1.32 -11.89
N GLU A 287 -16.49 1.50 -11.75
CA GLU A 287 -15.53 0.39 -11.77
C GLU A 287 -15.56 -0.36 -10.44
N PHE A 288 -15.73 0.36 -9.33
CA PHE A 288 -15.77 -0.23 -8.00
C PHE A 288 -17.12 -0.83 -7.66
N TRP A 289 -17.08 -1.85 -6.80
CA TRP A 289 -18.24 -2.61 -6.38
C TRP A 289 -18.92 -1.89 -5.22
N LEU A 290 -20.25 -1.84 -5.24
CA LEU A 290 -21.03 -1.30 -4.13
C LEU A 290 -21.21 -2.33 -3.02
N CYS A 291 -21.37 -1.84 -1.79
CA CYS A 291 -21.85 -2.66 -0.68
C CYS A 291 -23.24 -3.20 -1.02
N ALA A 292 -23.40 -4.52 -1.07
CA ALA A 292 -24.68 -5.15 -1.45
C ALA A 292 -25.85 -4.85 -0.49
N ALA A 293 -25.58 -4.34 0.72
CA ALA A 293 -26.62 -3.99 1.69
C ALA A 293 -27.12 -2.55 1.54
N CYS A 294 -26.21 -1.56 1.55
CA CYS A 294 -26.61 -0.15 1.49
C CYS A 294 -26.55 0.46 0.09
N ASN A 295 -25.84 -0.12 -0.87
CA ASN A 295 -25.59 0.44 -2.20
C ASN A 295 -24.99 1.86 -2.25
N LEU A 296 -24.44 2.38 -1.14
CA LEU A 296 -23.83 3.71 -1.06
C LEU A 296 -22.30 3.68 -1.11
N VAL A 297 -21.70 2.70 -0.43
CA VAL A 297 -20.25 2.65 -0.17
C VAL A 297 -19.55 1.79 -1.23
N LYS A 298 -18.40 2.24 -1.74
CA LYS A 298 -17.70 1.64 -2.90
C LYS A 298 -16.36 1.02 -2.54
N TYR A 299 -16.06 -0.14 -3.12
CA TYR A 299 -14.84 -0.89 -2.84
C TYR A 299 -14.13 -1.37 -4.11
N CYS A 300 -12.80 -1.22 -4.11
CA CYS A 300 -11.96 -1.79 -5.18
C CYS A 300 -11.83 -3.31 -5.09
N SER A 301 -12.14 -3.92 -3.94
CA SER A 301 -12.03 -5.37 -3.72
C SER A 301 -12.85 -5.82 -2.50
N ARG A 302 -13.24 -7.11 -2.46
CA ARG A 302 -13.87 -7.73 -1.28
C ARG A 302 -12.98 -7.69 -0.03
N ALA A 303 -11.65 -7.64 -0.18
CA ALA A 303 -10.75 -7.44 0.95
C ALA A 303 -10.91 -6.06 1.58
N CYS A 304 -10.94 -5.00 0.77
CA CYS A 304 -11.19 -3.64 1.26
C CYS A 304 -12.57 -3.52 1.92
N GLN A 305 -13.60 -4.15 1.36
CA GLN A 305 -14.92 -4.21 1.98
C GLN A 305 -14.86 -4.87 3.37
N ALA A 306 -14.22 -6.03 3.50
CA ALA A 306 -14.15 -6.73 4.77
C ALA A 306 -13.37 -5.96 5.84
N THR A 307 -12.29 -5.27 5.46
CA THR A 307 -11.53 -4.42 6.37
C THR A 307 -12.37 -3.24 6.85
N HIS A 308 -13.01 -2.51 5.94
CA HIS A 308 -13.87 -1.38 6.31
C HIS A 308 -15.12 -1.80 7.09
N TRP A 309 -15.70 -2.97 6.75
CA TRP A 309 -16.83 -3.55 7.47
C TRP A 309 -16.52 -3.76 8.95
N ARG A 310 -15.32 -4.24 9.26
CA ARG A 310 -14.89 -4.48 10.65
C ARG A 310 -14.57 -3.19 11.40
N SER A 311 -14.01 -2.17 10.74
CA SER A 311 -13.55 -0.95 11.41
C SER A 311 -14.67 0.03 11.73
N SER A 312 -15.64 0.21 10.84
CA SER A 312 -16.63 1.30 10.96
C SER A 312 -17.94 1.01 10.23
N HIS A 313 -17.86 0.50 9.00
CA HIS A 313 -19.04 0.46 8.13
C HIS A 313 -20.18 -0.42 8.66
N LYS A 314 -19.91 -1.50 9.41
CA LYS A 314 -20.97 -2.35 9.98
C LYS A 314 -21.94 -1.58 10.87
N ALA A 315 -21.48 -0.55 11.57
CA ALA A 315 -22.33 0.27 12.44
C ALA A 315 -23.15 1.32 11.67
N GLU A 316 -22.64 1.74 10.50
CA GLU A 316 -23.22 2.82 9.68
C GLU A 316 -24.05 2.29 8.50
N CYS A 317 -24.00 0.98 8.23
CA CYS A 317 -24.63 0.38 7.06
C CYS A 317 -26.15 0.27 7.26
N VAL A 318 -26.91 1.13 6.57
CA VAL A 318 -28.37 1.10 6.50
C VAL A 318 -28.81 0.53 5.15
N PRO A 319 -29.78 -0.41 5.10
CA PRO A 319 -30.35 -0.89 3.84
C PRO A 319 -30.87 0.25 2.97
N PHE A 320 -30.63 0.17 1.65
CA PHE A 320 -30.96 1.25 0.72
C PHE A 320 -32.44 1.65 0.73
N GLU A 321 -33.35 0.69 0.87
CA GLU A 321 -34.80 0.92 0.93
C GLU A 321 -35.19 1.82 2.11
N GLN A 322 -34.59 1.59 3.28
CA GLN A 322 -34.84 2.40 4.48
C GLN A 322 -34.26 3.81 4.37
N TRP A 323 -33.20 3.98 3.57
CA TRP A 323 -32.64 5.29 3.28
C TRP A 323 -33.55 6.11 2.37
N LEU A 324 -34.14 5.49 1.34
CA LEU A 324 -35.11 6.15 0.47
C LEU A 324 -36.33 6.63 1.28
N ASP A 325 -36.86 5.79 2.15
CA ASP A 325 -38.02 6.13 2.99
C ASP A 325 -37.72 7.28 3.97
N ALA A 326 -36.50 7.33 4.53
CA ALA A 326 -36.08 8.43 5.40
C ALA A 326 -35.90 9.76 4.65
N THR A 327 -35.40 9.73 3.42
CA THR A 327 -35.23 10.94 2.59
C THR A 327 -36.52 11.41 1.92
N ALA A 328 -37.48 10.51 1.73
CA ALA A 328 -38.82 10.85 1.24
C ALA A 328 -39.71 11.50 2.31
N GLY A 329 -39.38 11.33 3.60
CA GLY A 329 -40.09 11.95 4.73
C GLY A 329 -39.72 13.41 5.04
N ASP A 330 -38.62 13.92 4.47
CA ASP A 330 -38.11 15.29 4.70
C ASP A 330 -38.29 16.23 3.48
N GLY A 331 -38.96 15.76 2.43
CA GLY A 331 -39.34 16.58 1.27
C GLY A 331 -40.64 17.33 1.53
N GLN A 332 -40.53 18.64 1.75
CA GLN A 332 -41.67 19.56 1.72
C GLN A 332 -42.48 19.38 0.44
N ASP A 333 -43.80 19.41 0.59
CA ASP A 333 -44.79 19.50 -0.48
C ASP A 333 -44.45 20.63 -1.47
N GLU A 334 -43.79 20.30 -2.57
CA GLU A 334 -43.80 21.11 -3.78
C GLU A 334 -44.70 20.39 -4.78
N ALA A 335 -45.95 20.85 -4.81
CA ALA A 335 -46.97 20.43 -5.76
C ALA A 335 -46.47 20.56 -7.21
N PRO A 336 -46.91 19.71 -8.14
CA PRO A 336 -46.60 19.89 -9.55
C PRO A 336 -47.30 21.16 -10.05
N MET A 337 -46.51 22.14 -10.47
CA MET A 337 -46.98 23.33 -11.20
C MET A 337 -47.70 22.89 -12.48
N ASP A 338 -49.02 23.05 -12.45
CA ASP A 338 -49.90 23.07 -13.61
C ASP A 338 -49.55 24.27 -14.51
N GLY A 339 -49.58 24.05 -15.82
CA GLY A 339 -49.04 24.96 -16.82
C GLY A 339 -49.53 24.66 -18.24
N GLY A 340 -50.84 24.46 -18.41
CA GLY A 340 -51.67 25.06 -19.46
C GLY A 340 -51.25 24.98 -20.95
N ALA A 341 -51.91 24.06 -21.67
CA ALA A 341 -52.71 24.24 -22.90
C ALA A 341 -52.17 25.02 -24.12
N GLY A 342 -52.26 24.36 -25.30
CA GLY A 342 -52.60 25.03 -26.57
C GLY A 342 -52.18 24.27 -27.84
N GLY A 343 -53.15 23.75 -28.61
CA GLY A 343 -52.97 23.51 -30.05
C GLY A 343 -53.55 22.22 -30.63
N ASP A 344 -54.88 22.18 -30.74
CA ASP A 344 -55.71 21.63 -31.83
C ASP A 344 -55.25 20.42 -32.66
N GLY A 345 -56.13 19.42 -32.72
CA GLY A 345 -56.09 18.37 -33.74
C GLY A 345 -56.84 18.73 -35.01
N LEU A 346 -56.43 18.13 -36.13
CA LEU A 346 -57.29 17.68 -37.24
C LEU A 346 -56.41 16.82 -38.18
N VAL A 347 -56.66 15.50 -38.26
CA VAL A 347 -57.36 14.77 -39.34
C VAL A 347 -56.44 14.35 -40.50
N LEU A 348 -56.56 13.04 -40.78
CA LEU A 348 -56.25 12.29 -42.01
C LEU A 348 -56.16 13.15 -43.29
N GLU A 349 -54.97 13.26 -43.88
CA GLU A 349 -54.47 12.52 -45.06
C GLU A 349 -52.96 12.76 -45.21
#